data_AF-A0A965PTA1-F1
#
_entry.id   AF-A0A965PTA1-F1
#
_cell.length_a   1.000
_cell.length_b   1.000
_cell.length_c   1.000
_cell.angle_alpha   90.00
_cell.angle_beta   90.00
_cell.angle_gamma   90.00
#
_symmetry.space_group_name_H-M   'P 1'
#
loop_
_entity.id
_entity.type
_entity.pdbx_description
1 polymer ?
#
loop_
_entity_poly.entity_id
_entity_poly.type
_entity_poly.pdbx_seq_one_letter_code
_entity_poly.pdbx_strand_id
1 'polypeptide(L)'
;MRIPNDPFEREAFYLDVAHKCMVSVEERKSDYQTLRSYFLFGCAPEEAPAHFNKIYPHIDQLTSFLYSAETTRFSIDLGAAVEDMEYNKVPVLAKALNDQWLNSNTDNVFSMALAWSLVYNSTFVKLTYRNGIHPYMIEPGSVGVLREDTPYTDRQEALVQTYYITKSELYNRLYSHPKRDELIKRISASHHEVSRVPEAIDRIITS
;
A
#
# COMPACT_ATOMS: atom_id res chain seq x y z
N MET A 1 -0.48 -20.92 14.22
CA MET A 1 -0.34 -21.35 12.82
C MET A 1 0.93 -22.19 12.67
N ARG A 2 0.87 -23.41 12.11
CA ARG A 2 2.07 -24.24 11.84
C ARG A 2 2.31 -24.24 10.34
N ILE A 3 3.49 -23.78 9.91
CA ILE A 3 3.87 -23.76 8.49
C ILE A 3 4.38 -25.15 8.11
N PRO A 4 3.84 -25.79 7.05
CA PRO A 4 4.34 -27.09 6.59
C PRO A 4 5.82 -27.06 6.20
N ASN A 5 6.54 -28.15 6.45
CA ASN A 5 7.95 -28.28 6.07
C ASN A 5 8.12 -28.68 4.60
N ASP A 6 7.17 -29.45 4.06
CA ASP A 6 7.19 -29.87 2.66
C ASP A 6 6.94 -28.66 1.72
N PRO A 7 7.75 -28.45 0.68
CA PRO A 7 7.59 -27.32 -0.23
C PRO A 7 6.24 -27.24 -0.94
N PHE A 8 5.63 -28.36 -1.31
CA PHE A 8 4.35 -28.38 -2.03
C PHE A 8 3.19 -28.08 -1.10
N GLU A 9 3.14 -28.72 0.06
CA GLU A 9 2.12 -28.44 1.08
C GLU A 9 2.20 -26.99 1.57
N ARG A 10 3.42 -26.45 1.70
CA ARG A 10 3.63 -25.05 2.08
C ARG A 10 3.13 -24.07 1.02
N GLU A 11 3.32 -24.38 -0.26
CA GLU A 11 2.78 -23.55 -1.34
C GLU A 11 1.25 -23.57 -1.34
N ALA A 12 0.65 -24.75 -1.26
CA ALA A 12 -0.80 -24.89 -1.17
C ALA A 12 -1.38 -24.13 0.02
N PHE A 13 -0.70 -24.18 1.18
CA PHE A 13 -1.06 -23.43 2.36
C PHE A 13 -1.00 -21.90 2.14
N TYR A 14 0.04 -21.38 1.50
CA TYR A 14 0.14 -19.95 1.21
C TYR A 14 -0.93 -19.48 0.23
N LEU A 15 -1.23 -20.28 -0.80
CA LEU A 15 -2.30 -19.96 -1.74
C LEU A 15 -3.68 -19.97 -1.06
N ASP A 16 -3.96 -20.96 -0.21
CA ASP A 16 -5.21 -21.03 0.57
C ASP A 16 -5.39 -19.81 1.48
N VAL A 17 -4.36 -19.44 2.25
CA VAL A 17 -4.38 -18.24 3.09
C VAL A 17 -4.56 -16.99 2.24
N ALA A 18 -3.87 -16.88 1.11
CA ALA A 18 -3.99 -15.73 0.23
C ALA A 18 -5.41 -15.61 -0.35
N HIS A 19 -6.00 -16.71 -0.82
CA HIS A 19 -7.36 -16.73 -1.32
C HIS A 19 -8.37 -16.29 -0.26
N LYS A 20 -8.21 -16.76 0.99
CA LYS A 20 -9.05 -16.35 2.12
C LYS A 20 -8.95 -14.85 2.40
N CYS A 21 -7.75 -14.27 2.34
CA CYS A 21 -7.57 -12.83 2.55
C CYS A 21 -8.22 -11.97 1.44
N MET A 22 -8.40 -12.51 0.24
CA MET A 22 -8.84 -11.75 -0.94
C MET A 22 -10.35 -11.77 -1.17
N VAL A 23 -11.13 -12.47 -0.32
CA VAL A 23 -12.58 -12.68 -0.54
C VAL A 23 -13.38 -11.37 -0.63
N SER A 24 -13.13 -10.42 0.27
CA SER A 24 -13.86 -9.14 0.34
C SER A 24 -13.35 -8.08 -0.65
N VAL A 25 -12.19 -8.32 -1.25
CA VAL A 25 -11.44 -7.27 -1.97
C VAL A 25 -12.21 -6.75 -3.16
N GLU A 26 -12.94 -7.62 -3.85
CA GLU A 26 -13.64 -7.24 -5.07
C GLU A 26 -14.84 -6.32 -4.81
N GLU A 27 -15.61 -6.61 -3.77
CA GLU A 27 -16.72 -5.76 -3.33
C GLU A 27 -16.19 -4.36 -2.96
N ARG A 28 -15.15 -4.32 -2.12
CA ARG A 28 -14.50 -3.06 -1.73
C ARG A 28 -13.93 -2.29 -2.91
N LYS A 29 -13.36 -2.95 -3.91
CA LYS A 29 -12.88 -2.29 -5.13
C LYS A 29 -14.00 -1.58 -5.89
N SER A 30 -15.18 -2.20 -5.99
CA SER A 30 -16.33 -1.57 -6.65
C SER A 30 -16.76 -0.30 -5.91
N ASP A 31 -16.83 -0.34 -4.58
CA ASP A 31 -17.14 0.82 -3.76
C ASP A 31 -16.10 1.94 -3.92
N TYR A 32 -14.82 1.59 -3.87
CA TYR A 32 -13.73 2.55 -4.04
C TYR A 32 -13.73 3.18 -5.44
N GLN A 33 -14.09 2.45 -6.50
CA GLN A 33 -14.22 3.02 -7.84
C GLN A 33 -15.32 4.09 -7.89
N THR A 34 -16.46 3.84 -7.25
CA THR A 34 -17.54 4.83 -7.13
C THR A 34 -17.08 6.06 -6.34
N LEU A 35 -16.45 5.87 -5.17
CA LEU A 35 -15.93 6.97 -4.35
C LEU A 35 -14.88 7.82 -5.09
N ARG A 36 -14.01 7.15 -5.85
CA ARG A 36 -13.02 7.81 -6.71
C ARG A 36 -13.71 8.69 -7.76
N SER A 37 -14.76 8.18 -8.40
CA SER A 37 -15.51 8.93 -9.41
C SER A 37 -16.15 10.19 -8.81
N TYR A 38 -16.77 10.08 -7.63
CA TYR A 38 -17.31 11.23 -6.93
C TYR A 38 -16.22 12.24 -6.58
N PHE A 39 -15.07 11.80 -6.06
CA PHE A 39 -13.98 12.70 -5.73
C PHE A 39 -13.44 13.46 -6.94
N LEU A 40 -13.22 12.78 -8.07
CA LEU A 40 -12.62 13.37 -9.26
C LEU A 40 -13.61 14.17 -10.11
N PHE A 41 -14.82 13.65 -10.32
CA PHE A 41 -15.79 14.18 -11.30
C PHE A 41 -17.07 14.72 -10.65
N GLY A 42 -17.26 14.53 -9.34
CA GLY A 42 -18.48 14.95 -8.64
C GLY A 42 -19.73 14.15 -8.99
N CYS A 43 -19.58 12.99 -9.64
CA CYS A 43 -20.69 12.16 -10.11
C CYS A 43 -20.35 10.66 -10.06
N ALA A 44 -21.38 9.82 -10.19
CA ALA A 44 -21.19 8.38 -10.36
C ALA A 44 -20.53 8.06 -11.73
N PRO A 45 -19.93 6.87 -11.90
CA PRO A 45 -19.20 6.51 -13.13
C PRO A 45 -20.02 6.61 -14.44
N GLU A 46 -21.33 6.36 -14.38
CA GLU A 46 -22.24 6.36 -15.54
C GLU A 46 -22.89 7.74 -15.81
N GLU A 47 -22.64 8.73 -14.95
CA GLU A 47 -23.25 10.05 -15.03
C GLU A 47 -22.31 11.08 -15.69
N ALA A 48 -22.91 12.14 -16.23
CA ALA A 48 -22.13 13.27 -16.74
C ALA A 48 -21.42 13.98 -15.58
N PRO A 49 -20.15 14.42 -15.75
CA PRO A 49 -19.41 15.14 -14.73
C PRO A 49 -20.17 16.36 -14.19
N ALA A 50 -20.14 16.53 -12.88
CA ALA A 50 -20.73 17.69 -12.24
C ALA A 50 -19.99 18.95 -12.72
N HIS A 51 -20.74 19.98 -13.12
CA HIS A 51 -20.14 21.24 -13.59
C HIS A 51 -19.33 21.94 -12.49
N PHE A 52 -19.71 21.71 -11.23
CA PHE A 52 -19.02 22.24 -10.05
C PHE A 52 -18.81 21.13 -9.01
N ASN A 53 -17.62 20.52 -9.02
CA ASN A 53 -17.23 19.55 -8.01
C ASN A 53 -16.72 20.25 -6.74
N LYS A 54 -17.54 20.30 -5.69
CA LYS A 54 -17.18 20.88 -4.39
C LYS A 54 -16.47 19.89 -3.45
N ILE A 55 -16.41 18.61 -3.78
CA ILE A 55 -15.81 17.58 -2.92
C ILE A 55 -14.30 17.81 -2.82
N TYR A 56 -13.64 18.03 -3.96
CA TYR A 56 -12.21 18.28 -4.03
C TYR A 56 -11.73 19.42 -3.11
N PRO A 57 -12.25 20.66 -3.19
CA PRO A 57 -11.78 21.75 -2.34
C PRO A 57 -12.04 21.51 -0.84
N HIS A 58 -13.10 20.78 -0.48
CA HIS A 58 -13.34 20.42 0.92
C HIS A 58 -12.31 19.42 1.45
N ILE A 59 -11.95 18.40 0.66
CA ILE A 59 -10.92 17.43 1.04
C ILE A 59 -9.54 18.08 1.08
N ASP A 60 -9.22 18.95 0.13
CA ASP A 60 -7.96 19.69 0.08
C ASP A 60 -7.79 20.58 1.33
N GLN A 61 -8.84 21.33 1.69
CA GLN A 61 -8.86 22.13 2.91
C GLN A 61 -8.66 21.26 4.17
N LEU A 62 -9.38 20.15 4.29
CA LEU A 62 -9.24 19.24 5.44
C LEU A 62 -7.83 18.63 5.52
N THR A 63 -7.27 18.23 4.38
CA THR A 63 -5.92 17.66 4.29
C THR A 63 -4.88 18.65 4.82
N SER A 64 -5.02 19.94 4.48
CA SER A 64 -4.12 21.00 4.97
C SER A 64 -4.15 21.20 6.50
N PHE A 65 -5.27 20.89 7.16
CA PHE A 65 -5.39 20.93 8.61
C PHE A 65 -4.83 19.69 9.30
N LEU A 66 -4.92 18.52 8.65
CA LEU A 66 -4.51 17.24 9.22
C LEU A 66 -3.01 16.98 9.11
N TYR A 67 -2.36 17.50 8.07
CA TYR A 67 -0.95 17.26 7.83
C TYR A 67 -0.26 18.46 7.19
N SER A 68 0.92 18.78 7.72
CA SER A 68 1.87 19.70 7.14
C SER A 68 3.25 19.06 7.16
N ALA A 69 3.86 18.92 5.99
CA ALA A 69 5.15 18.25 5.84
C ALA A 69 6.24 18.90 6.72
N GLU A 70 6.24 20.22 6.83
CA GLU A 70 7.24 21.00 7.57
C GLU A 70 7.19 20.81 9.08
N THR A 71 6.04 20.40 9.63
CA THR A 71 5.85 20.28 11.09
C THR A 71 5.95 18.84 11.60
N THR A 72 6.26 17.89 10.72
CA THR A 72 6.41 16.47 11.07
C THR A 72 7.55 16.29 12.09
N ARG A 73 7.25 15.61 13.20
CA ARG A 73 8.25 15.31 14.25
C ARG A 73 8.18 13.84 14.63
N PHE A 74 9.30 13.15 14.57
CA PHE A 74 9.44 11.80 15.11
C PHE A 74 9.89 11.81 16.57
N SER A 75 9.26 10.97 17.37
CA SER A 75 9.74 10.57 18.69
C SER A 75 10.00 9.07 18.68
N ILE A 76 11.13 8.65 19.25
CA ILE A 76 11.48 7.24 19.42
C ILE A 76 11.33 6.97 20.91
N ASP A 77 10.36 6.14 21.24
CA ASP A 77 10.15 5.67 22.62
C ASP A 77 10.79 4.29 22.78
N LEU A 78 11.59 4.13 23.82
CA LEU A 78 12.27 2.88 24.16
C LEU A 78 11.56 2.26 25.37
N GLY A 79 11.22 0.98 25.29
CA GLY A 79 10.55 0.28 26.39
C GLY A 79 11.42 0.17 27.65
N ALA A 80 10.78 0.02 28.80
CA ALA A 80 11.42 0.00 30.12
C ALA A 80 12.46 -1.13 30.35
N ALA A 81 12.56 -2.11 29.46
CA ALA A 81 13.53 -3.18 29.51
C ALA A 81 14.88 -2.84 28.84
N VAL A 82 14.98 -1.67 28.21
CA VAL A 82 16.18 -1.22 27.52
C VAL A 82 17.13 -0.52 28.51
N GLU A 83 18.43 -0.82 28.38
CA GLU A 83 19.48 -0.20 29.20
C GLU A 83 19.46 1.33 29.10
N ASP A 84 19.62 2.02 30.23
CA ASP A 84 19.58 3.50 30.32
C ASP A 84 20.55 4.19 29.36
N MET A 85 21.69 3.56 29.06
CA MET A 85 22.68 4.11 28.14
C MET A 85 22.17 4.27 26.70
N GLU A 86 21.20 3.46 26.27
CA GLU A 86 20.66 3.51 24.91
C GLU A 86 19.77 4.76 24.68
N TYR A 87 19.18 5.32 25.75
CA TYR A 87 18.38 6.55 25.67
C TYR A 87 19.21 7.75 25.18
N ASN A 88 20.53 7.74 25.40
CA ASN A 88 21.42 8.78 24.88
C ASN A 88 21.46 8.83 23.34
N LYS A 89 21.11 7.73 22.67
CA LYS A 89 21.11 7.65 21.19
C LYS A 89 19.81 8.20 20.59
N VAL A 90 18.72 8.27 21.37
CA VAL A 90 17.38 8.67 20.90
C VAL A 90 17.37 10.01 20.17
N PRO A 91 17.98 11.10 20.69
CA PRO A 91 17.95 12.40 20.00
C PRO A 91 18.64 12.36 18.63
N VAL A 92 19.76 11.63 18.53
CA VAL A 92 20.54 11.49 17.30
C VAL A 92 19.76 10.64 16.28
N LEU A 93 19.16 9.54 16.72
CA LEU A 93 18.34 8.67 15.88
C LEU A 93 17.08 9.37 15.38
N ALA A 94 16.40 10.12 16.26
CA ALA A 94 15.22 10.90 15.87
C ALA A 94 15.58 11.96 14.82
N LYS A 95 16.71 12.65 14.97
CA LYS A 95 17.20 13.59 13.95
C LYS A 95 17.51 12.86 12.63
N ALA A 96 18.25 11.76 12.67
CA ALA A 96 18.58 10.98 11.49
C ALA A 96 17.33 10.44 10.77
N LEU A 97 16.29 10.06 11.52
CA LEU A 97 15.00 9.63 10.97
C LEU A 97 14.27 10.79 10.28
N ASN A 98 14.22 11.98 10.89
CA ASN A 98 13.66 13.17 10.23
C ASN A 98 14.40 13.50 8.93
N ASP A 99 15.74 13.46 8.95
CA ASP A 99 16.57 13.71 7.75
C ASP A 99 16.27 12.67 6.66
N GLN A 100 16.15 11.39 7.01
CA GLN A 100 15.80 10.33 6.06
C GLN A 100 14.38 10.47 5.51
N TRP A 101 13.42 10.88 6.34
CA TRP A 101 12.04 11.11 5.91
C TRP A 101 11.96 12.20 4.83
N LEU A 102 12.65 13.33 5.06
CA LEU A 102 12.69 14.44 4.10
C LEU A 102 13.45 14.06 2.81
N ASN A 103 14.55 13.31 2.93
CA ASN A 103 15.34 12.89 1.77
C ASN A 103 14.67 11.81 0.90
N SER A 104 13.67 11.11 1.42
CA SER A 104 13.02 9.96 0.77
C SER A 104 11.71 10.28 0.06
N ASN A 105 11.33 11.56 -0.02
CA ASN A 105 10.05 12.00 -0.58
C ASN A 105 8.83 11.39 0.16
N THR A 106 9.04 10.91 1.40
CA THR A 106 8.01 10.22 2.18
C THR A 106 6.93 11.20 2.65
N ASP A 107 7.31 12.45 2.88
CA ASP A 107 6.42 13.55 3.16
C ASP A 107 5.35 13.77 2.08
N ASN A 108 5.75 13.79 0.81
CA ASN A 108 4.84 13.96 -0.32
C ASN A 108 3.96 12.73 -0.53
N VAL A 109 4.53 11.53 -0.43
CA VAL A 109 3.76 10.28 -0.54
C VAL A 109 2.74 10.15 0.60
N PHE A 110 3.10 10.59 1.81
CA PHE A 110 2.18 10.61 2.94
C PHE A 110 1.06 11.63 2.75
N SER A 111 1.37 12.84 2.27
CA SER A 111 0.35 13.86 1.93
C SER A 111 -0.66 13.33 0.91
N MET A 112 -0.16 12.69 -0.16
CA MET A 112 -1.01 12.05 -1.15
C MET A 112 -1.84 10.92 -0.54
N ALA A 113 -1.23 10.05 0.29
CA ALA A 113 -1.93 8.97 0.95
C ALA A 113 -3.04 9.46 1.89
N LEU A 114 -2.84 10.61 2.56
CA LEU A 114 -3.85 11.24 3.42
C LEU A 114 -5.02 11.79 2.61
N ALA A 115 -4.77 12.48 1.51
CA ALA A 115 -5.85 12.96 0.65
C ALA A 115 -6.72 11.80 0.15
N TRP A 116 -6.09 10.70 -0.28
CA TRP A 116 -6.81 9.51 -0.73
C TRP A 116 -7.42 8.68 0.40
N SER A 117 -6.92 8.77 1.64
CA SER A 117 -7.56 8.10 2.78
C SER A 117 -8.89 8.75 3.13
N LEU A 118 -9.02 10.06 2.93
CA LEU A 118 -10.30 10.76 3.07
C LEU A 118 -11.32 10.35 1.99
N VAL A 119 -10.85 9.85 0.84
CA VAL A 119 -11.72 9.36 -0.25
C VAL A 119 -12.10 7.89 -0.03
N TYR A 120 -11.13 7.02 0.29
CA TYR A 120 -11.33 5.57 0.38
C TYR A 120 -11.57 5.05 1.82
N ASN A 121 -11.77 5.96 2.78
CA ASN A 121 -11.76 5.72 4.23
C ASN A 121 -10.41 5.27 4.83
N SER A 122 -9.52 4.68 4.02
CA SER A 122 -8.19 4.25 4.45
C SER A 122 -7.23 4.16 3.28
N THR A 123 -5.94 4.27 3.55
CA THR A 123 -4.85 3.98 2.61
C THR A 123 -3.70 3.36 3.38
N PHE A 124 -2.81 2.66 2.67
CA PHE A 124 -1.60 2.08 3.26
C PHE A 124 -0.37 2.78 2.69
N VAL A 125 0.63 3.01 3.53
CA VAL A 125 1.95 3.47 3.09
C VAL A 125 2.95 2.37 3.40
N LYS A 126 3.50 1.76 2.35
CA LYS A 126 4.55 0.75 2.47
C LYS A 126 5.91 1.40 2.33
N LEU A 127 6.66 1.35 3.42
CA LEU A 127 8.05 1.78 3.45
C LEU A 127 8.93 0.58 3.15
N THR A 128 9.72 0.67 2.08
CA THR A 128 10.75 -0.34 1.78
C THR A 128 12.12 0.24 2.02
N TYR A 129 13.01 -0.55 2.63
CA TYR A 129 14.36 -0.11 2.94
C TYR A 129 15.36 -0.77 1.99
N ARG A 130 15.95 0.02 1.09
CA ARG A 130 17.02 -0.41 0.18
C ARG A 130 17.92 0.77 -0.13
N ASN A 131 19.05 0.87 0.59
CA ASN A 131 19.97 2.01 0.54
C ASN A 131 19.24 3.36 0.76
N GLY A 132 18.22 3.37 1.62
CA GLY A 132 17.30 4.49 1.80
C GLY A 132 15.87 4.01 1.99
N ILE A 133 15.01 4.92 2.43
CA ILE A 133 13.56 4.68 2.55
C ILE A 133 12.94 4.96 1.17
N HIS A 134 12.14 4.02 0.68
CA HIS A 134 11.34 4.18 -0.53
C HIS A 134 9.87 3.96 -0.18
N PRO A 135 9.07 5.05 -0.13
CA PRO A 135 7.66 5.00 0.24
C PRO A 135 6.77 4.68 -0.96
N TYR A 136 5.78 3.80 -0.77
CA TYR A 136 4.75 3.50 -1.75
C TYR A 136 3.36 3.68 -1.12
N MET A 137 2.54 4.54 -1.73
CA MET A 137 1.11 4.56 -1.44
C MET A 137 0.47 3.32 -2.05
N ILE A 138 -0.33 2.62 -1.27
CA ILE A 138 -1.09 1.44 -1.68
C ILE A 138 -2.56 1.73 -1.46
N GLU A 139 -3.34 1.53 -2.51
CA GLU A 139 -4.80 1.62 -2.43
C GLU A 139 -5.37 0.47 -1.61
N PRO A 140 -6.38 0.71 -0.76
CA PRO A 140 -6.97 -0.32 0.09
C PRO A 140 -7.61 -1.48 -0.70
N GLY A 141 -8.04 -1.22 -1.95
CA GLY A 141 -8.54 -2.25 -2.86
C GLY A 141 -7.46 -3.24 -3.35
N SER A 142 -6.17 -2.98 -3.07
CA SER A 142 -5.07 -3.90 -3.38
C SER A 142 -4.62 -4.71 -2.15
N VAL A 143 -5.30 -4.55 -1.02
CA VAL A 143 -4.96 -5.20 0.25
C VAL A 143 -6.12 -6.05 0.74
N GLY A 144 -5.85 -7.33 1.00
CA GLY A 144 -6.77 -8.28 1.60
C GLY A 144 -6.37 -8.62 3.04
N VAL A 145 -7.35 -8.87 3.90
CA VAL A 145 -7.17 -9.25 5.31
C VAL A 145 -7.82 -10.59 5.57
N LEU A 146 -7.25 -11.40 6.48
CA LEU A 146 -7.80 -12.73 6.77
C LEU A 146 -9.17 -12.65 7.46
N ARG A 147 -9.34 -11.67 8.35
CA ARG A 147 -10.50 -11.55 9.23
C ARG A 147 -11.10 -10.15 9.16
N GLU A 148 -12.23 -10.00 8.47
CA GLU A 148 -12.96 -8.74 8.36
C GLU A 148 -13.61 -8.29 9.69
N ASP A 149 -13.80 -9.22 10.62
CA ASP A 149 -14.40 -8.96 11.93
C ASP A 149 -13.41 -8.36 12.94
N THR A 150 -12.11 -8.43 12.65
CA THR A 150 -11.07 -7.93 13.54
C THR A 150 -10.66 -6.52 13.15
N PRO A 151 -10.89 -5.51 14.01
CA PRO A 151 -10.39 -4.17 13.76
C PRO A 151 -8.87 -4.14 13.90
N TYR A 152 -8.25 -3.21 13.17
CA TYR A 152 -6.80 -2.96 13.13
C TYR A 152 -5.96 -4.07 12.48
N THR A 153 -4.82 -3.67 11.92
CA THR A 153 -3.92 -4.55 11.17
C THR A 153 -2.92 -5.31 12.05
N ASP A 154 -2.65 -4.83 13.26
CA ASP A 154 -1.77 -5.46 14.25
C ASP A 154 -2.34 -6.77 14.81
N ARG A 155 -3.67 -6.89 14.83
CA ARG A 155 -4.39 -8.08 15.29
C ARG A 155 -4.66 -9.10 14.18
N GLN A 156 -4.33 -8.76 12.92
CA GLN A 156 -4.51 -9.67 11.79
C GLN A 156 -3.39 -10.71 11.79
N GLU A 157 -3.76 -11.99 11.70
CA GLU A 157 -2.77 -13.07 11.57
C GLU A 157 -2.12 -13.10 10.18
N ALA A 158 -2.84 -12.62 9.17
CA ALA A 158 -2.35 -12.53 7.80
C ALA A 158 -2.97 -11.34 7.05
N LEU A 159 -2.15 -10.70 6.23
CA LEU A 159 -2.51 -9.63 5.31
C LEU A 159 -1.82 -9.89 3.98
N VAL A 160 -2.54 -9.67 2.88
CA VAL A 160 -2.03 -9.88 1.53
C VAL A 160 -2.11 -8.59 0.75
N GLN A 161 -1.01 -8.23 0.10
CA GLN A 161 -0.95 -7.10 -0.82
C GLN A 161 -0.72 -7.64 -2.23
N THR A 162 -1.63 -7.32 -3.14
CA THR A 162 -1.45 -7.58 -4.57
C THR A 162 -0.84 -6.36 -5.23
N TYR A 163 0.21 -6.54 -6.02
CA TYR A 163 0.81 -5.48 -6.81
C TYR A 163 1.39 -6.05 -8.11
N TYR A 164 1.50 -5.18 -9.12
CA TYR A 164 2.09 -5.53 -10.40
C TYR A 164 3.56 -5.13 -10.46
N ILE A 165 4.36 -5.97 -11.11
CA ILE A 165 5.78 -5.76 -11.33
C ILE A 165 6.12 -6.19 -12.74
N THR A 166 6.95 -5.42 -13.44
CA THR A 166 7.40 -5.82 -14.78
C THR A 166 8.37 -6.98 -14.68
N LYS A 167 8.45 -7.80 -15.74
CA LYS A 167 9.39 -8.92 -15.80
C LYS A 167 10.84 -8.47 -15.58
N SER A 168 11.23 -7.33 -16.16
CA SER A 168 12.56 -6.75 -16.01
C SER A 168 12.86 -6.33 -14.57
N GLU A 169 11.90 -5.71 -13.88
CA GLU A 169 12.06 -5.32 -12.49
C GLU A 169 12.12 -6.54 -11.56
N LEU A 170 11.30 -7.57 -11.81
CA LEU A 170 11.38 -8.84 -11.09
C LEU A 170 12.76 -9.50 -11.28
N TYR A 171 13.29 -9.48 -12.50
CA TYR A 171 14.63 -10.00 -12.81
C TYR A 171 15.72 -9.29 -12.01
N ASN A 172 15.64 -7.95 -11.92
CA ASN A 172 16.58 -7.14 -11.15
C ASN A 172 16.47 -7.40 -9.64
N ARG A 173 15.27 -7.63 -9.11
CA ARG A 173 15.07 -7.97 -7.69
C ARG A 173 15.61 -9.34 -7.33
N LEU A 174 15.48 -10.30 -8.25
CA LEU A 174 15.99 -11.66 -8.08
C LEU A 174 17.47 -11.80 -8.46
N TYR A 175 18.21 -10.70 -8.64
CA TYR A 175 19.59 -10.72 -9.13
C TYR A 175 20.51 -11.68 -8.35
N SER A 176 20.43 -11.67 -7.01
CA SER A 176 21.23 -12.53 -6.13
C SER A 176 20.52 -13.83 -5.71
N HIS A 177 19.32 -14.09 -6.23
CA HIS A 177 18.52 -15.23 -5.79
C HIS A 177 19.01 -16.54 -6.44
N PRO A 178 19.32 -17.60 -5.67
CA PRO A 178 19.92 -18.83 -6.22
C PRO A 178 19.02 -19.58 -7.21
N LYS A 179 17.70 -19.37 -7.14
CA LYS A 179 16.70 -19.98 -8.04
C LYS A 179 16.07 -19.01 -9.04
N ARG A 180 16.78 -17.94 -9.41
CA ARG A 180 16.24 -16.87 -10.27
C ARG A 180 15.62 -17.40 -11.55
N ASP A 181 16.37 -18.20 -12.32
CA ASP A 181 15.95 -18.62 -13.66
C ASP A 181 14.78 -19.63 -13.61
N GLU A 182 14.75 -20.48 -12.57
CA GLU A 182 13.65 -21.41 -12.30
C GLU A 182 12.34 -20.66 -12.00
N LEU A 183 12.39 -19.63 -11.14
CA LEU A 183 11.22 -18.80 -10.79
C LEU A 183 10.68 -18.05 -12.01
N ILE A 184 11.56 -17.45 -12.82
CA ILE A 184 11.14 -16.73 -14.03
C ILE A 184 10.50 -17.68 -15.04
N LYS A 185 11.07 -18.88 -15.21
CA LYS A 185 10.52 -19.91 -16.09
C LYS A 185 9.14 -20.35 -15.62
N ARG A 186 8.97 -20.57 -14.31
CA ARG A 186 7.68 -20.92 -13.70
C ARG A 186 6.63 -19.85 -13.96
N ILE A 187 6.94 -18.58 -13.71
CA ILE A 187 6.02 -17.45 -13.93
C ILE A 187 5.68 -17.29 -15.42
N SER A 188 6.64 -17.54 -16.31
CA SER A 188 6.41 -17.45 -17.77
C SER A 188 5.60 -18.64 -18.32
N ALA A 189 5.59 -19.78 -17.62
CA ALA A 189 4.88 -21.00 -18.02
C ALA A 189 3.43 -21.04 -17.49
N SER A 190 3.15 -20.37 -16.36
CA SER A 190 1.78 -20.20 -15.88
C SER A 190 0.99 -19.34 -16.87
N HIS A 191 0.02 -19.94 -17.56
CA HIS A 191 -1.00 -19.20 -18.29
C HIS A 191 -1.60 -18.15 -17.35
N HIS A 192 -1.55 -16.87 -17.75
CA HIS A 192 -2.22 -15.82 -17.00
C HIS A 192 -3.71 -16.14 -17.01
N GLU A 193 -4.31 -16.45 -15.86
CA GLU A 193 -5.71 -16.13 -15.67
C GLU A 193 -5.81 -14.63 -15.91
N VAL A 194 -6.53 -14.25 -16.96
CA VAL A 194 -6.82 -12.86 -17.28
C VAL A 194 -7.79 -12.37 -16.19
N SER A 195 -7.25 -12.02 -15.03
CA SER A 195 -8.04 -11.57 -13.89
C SER A 195 -7.93 -10.05 -13.76
N ARG A 196 -9.00 -9.41 -14.23
CA ARG A 196 -9.56 -8.11 -13.84
C ARG A 196 -8.57 -6.94 -13.84
N VAL A 197 -8.44 -6.40 -15.06
CA VAL A 197 -7.97 -5.05 -15.39
C VAL A 197 -8.53 -4.02 -14.40
N PRO A 198 -7.73 -3.07 -13.89
CA PRO A 198 -8.24 -1.75 -13.55
C PRO A 198 -8.55 -1.03 -14.86
N GLU A 199 -9.83 -0.72 -15.14
CA GLU A 199 -10.27 0.18 -16.22
C GLU A 199 -9.77 1.61 -15.96
N ALA A 200 -8.47 1.80 -15.94
CA ALA A 200 -7.84 3.09 -15.75
C ALA A 200 -6.78 3.24 -16.83
N ILE A 201 -7.25 3.50 -18.06
CA ILE A 201 -6.67 4.35 -19.13
C ILE A 201 -7.52 4.10 -20.39
N ASP A 202 -8.81 4.45 -20.36
CA ASP A 202 -9.62 4.55 -21.60
C ASP A 202 -10.26 5.93 -21.79
N ARG A 203 -9.76 6.93 -21.05
CA ARG A 203 -9.90 8.34 -21.45
C ARG A 203 -8.57 8.82 -21.99
N ILE A 204 -8.33 8.51 -23.27
CA ILE A 204 -7.51 9.37 -24.11
C ILE A 204 -8.13 10.78 -23.98
N ILE A 205 -7.38 11.71 -23.40
CA ILE A 205 -7.71 13.13 -23.45
C ILE A 205 -7.56 13.53 -24.93
N THR A 206 -8.66 13.54 -25.65
CA THR A 206 -8.81 14.29 -26.90
C THR A 206 -9.62 15.54 -26.60
N SER A 207 -8.91 16.62 -26.30
CA SER A 207 -9.25 18.00 -26.65
C SER A 207 -8.06 18.88 -26.32
#